data_AF-A0A534B339-F1
#
_entry.id   AF-A0A534B339-F1
#
_cell.length_a   1.000
_cell.length_b   1.000
_cell.length_c   1.000
_cell.angle_alpha   90.00
_cell.angle_beta   90.00
_cell.angle_gamma   90.00
#
_symmetry.space_group_name_H-M   'P 1'
#
loop_
_entity.id
_entity.type
_entity.pdbx_description
1 polymer ?
#
loop_
_entity_poly.entity_id
_entity_poly.type
_entity_poly.pdbx_seq_one_letter_code
_entity_poly.pdbx_strand_id
1 'polypeptide(L)'
;QDFVQLAPRPVRAPVGYTWQPSLQGSSTSQPLAALTRGGWTNPNGLQRPGLQRVAYFFENGTLRREYWTVLDATQSNTTVKRDLMTRLLGVTVRYMDQSLQWQDQWPPITVAGAFAQEATLRGRPIAVEITLDTEDWGKVVRIVEVAG
;
A
#
# COMPACT_ATOMS: atom_id res chain seq x y z
N GLN A 1 -0.72 -5.50 9.78
CA GLN A 1 -1.94 -6.23 9.36
C GLN A 1 -2.18 -6.06 7.87
N ASP A 2 -2.24 -4.83 7.35
CA ASP A 2 -2.62 -4.56 5.95
C ASP A 2 -1.74 -5.26 4.91
N PHE A 3 -0.41 -5.20 5.05
CA PHE A 3 0.52 -5.88 4.14
C PHE A 3 0.40 -7.41 4.14
N VAL A 4 0.13 -8.02 5.30
CA VAL A 4 -0.10 -9.48 5.41
C VAL A 4 -1.34 -9.90 4.61
N GLN A 5 -2.33 -9.01 4.53
CA GLN A 5 -3.59 -9.26 3.83
C GLN A 5 -3.62 -8.63 2.43
N LEU A 6 -2.45 -8.31 1.85
CA LEU A 6 -2.36 -7.72 0.52
C LEU A 6 -2.98 -8.65 -0.53
N ALA A 7 -4.04 -8.18 -1.20
CA ALA A 7 -4.76 -8.91 -2.22
C ALA A 7 -4.29 -8.47 -3.62
N PRO A 8 -4.18 -9.38 -4.62
CA PRO A 8 -3.79 -9.05 -5.99
C PRO A 8 -4.94 -8.39 -6.78
N ARG A 9 -5.56 -7.36 -6.20
CA ARG A 9 -6.68 -6.59 -6.76
C ARG A 9 -6.23 -5.15 -7.04
N PRO A 10 -5.91 -4.82 -8.30
CA PRO A 10 -5.75 -3.44 -8.77
C PRO A 10 -7.05 -2.66 -8.53
N VAL A 11 -7.04 -1.33 -8.61
CA VAL A 11 -8.27 -0.51 -8.54
C VAL A 11 -8.32 0.49 -9.68
N ARG A 12 -9.52 0.94 -10.06
CA ARG A 12 -9.64 2.03 -11.04
C ARG A 12 -9.04 3.30 -10.47
N ALA A 13 -8.32 4.05 -11.31
CA ALA A 13 -7.88 5.38 -10.93
C ALA A 13 -9.11 6.31 -10.81
N PRO A 14 -9.15 7.23 -9.82
CA PRO A 14 -10.25 8.19 -9.69
C PRO A 14 -10.36 9.17 -10.87
N VAL A 15 -9.29 9.31 -11.65
CA VAL A 15 -9.19 10.19 -12.81
C VAL A 15 -8.58 9.41 -13.97
N GLY A 16 -9.15 9.58 -15.15
CA GLY A 16 -8.72 8.89 -16.37
C GLY A 16 -9.21 7.45 -16.46
N TYR A 17 -9.13 6.88 -17.65
CA TYR A 17 -9.49 5.48 -17.91
C TYR A 17 -8.31 4.54 -17.62
N THR A 18 -7.68 4.69 -16.44
CA THR A 18 -6.47 3.95 -16.05
C THR A 18 -6.69 3.15 -14.75
N TRP A 19 -5.69 2.33 -14.41
CA TRP A 19 -5.70 1.45 -13.24
C TRP A 19 -4.52 1.76 -12.33
N GLN A 20 -4.75 1.64 -11.02
CA GLN A 20 -3.70 1.63 -10.01
C GLN A 20 -3.38 0.18 -9.62
N PRO A 21 -2.08 -0.17 -9.49
CA PRO A 21 -1.66 -1.49 -9.03
C PRO A 21 -2.25 -1.90 -7.67
N SER A 22 -2.28 -3.20 -7.42
CA SER A 22 -2.73 -3.81 -6.17
C SER A 22 -1.92 -3.35 -4.96
N LEU A 23 -0.62 -3.10 -5.15
CA LEU A 23 0.26 -2.34 -4.28
C LEU A 23 1.03 -1.35 -5.16
N GLN A 24 1.15 -0.12 -4.71
CA GLN A 24 2.09 0.86 -5.24
C GLN A 24 2.76 1.60 -4.09
N GLY A 25 3.98 2.08 -4.30
CA GLY A 25 4.67 2.93 -3.33
C GLY A 25 6.04 3.37 -3.83
N SER A 26 6.57 4.41 -3.21
CA SER A 26 7.84 5.04 -3.60
C SER A 26 8.47 5.69 -2.37
N SER A 27 9.79 5.62 -2.29
CA SER A 27 10.57 6.35 -1.28
C SER A 27 10.59 7.87 -1.52
N THR A 28 10.23 8.34 -2.71
CA THR A 28 10.35 9.75 -3.12
C THR A 28 9.02 10.47 -3.32
N SER A 29 7.89 9.78 -3.20
CA SER A 29 6.56 10.37 -3.39
C SER A 29 5.54 9.84 -2.39
N GLN A 30 4.49 10.62 -2.16
CA GLN A 30 3.33 10.21 -1.36
C GLN A 30 2.24 9.61 -2.27
N PRO A 31 1.43 8.66 -1.78
CA PRO A 31 1.59 7.97 -0.50
C PRO A 31 2.83 7.06 -0.47
N LEU A 32 3.42 6.87 0.71
CA LEU A 32 4.52 5.92 0.92
C LEU A 32 4.17 4.52 0.41
N ALA A 33 2.92 4.10 0.65
CA ALA A 33 2.35 2.88 0.10
C ALA A 33 0.83 3.02 -0.04
N ALA A 34 0.27 2.51 -1.11
CA ALA A 34 -1.17 2.31 -1.29
C ALA A 34 -1.44 0.89 -1.77
N LEU A 35 -2.38 0.20 -1.11
CA LEU A 35 -2.65 -1.20 -1.37
C LEU A 35 -4.10 -1.60 -1.19
N THR A 36 -4.49 -2.66 -1.88
CA THR A 36 -5.75 -3.35 -1.67
C THR A 36 -5.53 -4.49 -0.69
N ARG A 37 -6.18 -4.45 0.46
CA ARG A 37 -6.13 -5.53 1.45
C ARG A 37 -7.46 -6.27 1.54
N GLY A 38 -7.40 -7.54 1.91
CA GLY A 38 -8.57 -8.31 2.34
C GLY A 38 -8.88 -8.15 3.82
N GLY A 39 -9.66 -9.10 4.34
CA GLY A 39 -9.85 -9.32 5.77
C GLY A 39 -10.67 -8.25 6.49
N TRP A 40 -11.56 -7.53 5.79
CA TRP A 40 -12.61 -6.79 6.47
C TRP A 40 -13.62 -7.80 7.02
N THR A 41 -13.50 -8.13 8.31
CA THR A 41 -14.46 -9.00 9.01
C THR A 41 -15.86 -8.42 8.86
N ASN A 42 -16.80 -9.21 8.35
CA ASN A 42 -18.20 -8.84 8.19
C ASN A 42 -19.07 -9.60 9.19
N PRO A 43 -19.03 -9.26 10.50
CA PRO A 43 -19.83 -9.96 11.50
C PRO A 43 -21.35 -9.76 11.32
N ASN A 44 -21.76 -8.75 10.54
CA ASN A 44 -23.17 -8.39 10.34
C ASN A 44 -23.77 -8.90 9.01
N GLY A 45 -23.05 -9.71 8.23
CA GLY A 45 -23.59 -10.34 7.01
C GLY A 45 -23.92 -9.40 5.84
N LEU A 46 -23.46 -8.14 5.86
CA LEU A 46 -23.69 -7.19 4.76
C LEU A 46 -22.94 -7.63 3.50
N GLN A 47 -23.57 -7.71 2.33
CA GLN A 47 -22.88 -7.99 1.06
C GLN A 47 -21.93 -6.85 0.69
N ARG A 48 -20.72 -6.87 1.24
CA ARG A 48 -19.61 -6.02 0.83
C ARG A 48 -18.44 -6.94 0.52
N PRO A 49 -17.77 -6.79 -0.64
CA PRO A 49 -16.54 -7.53 -0.87
C PRO A 49 -15.59 -7.22 0.28
N GLY A 50 -14.98 -8.26 0.88
CA GLY A 50 -14.09 -8.14 2.04
C GLY A 50 -12.76 -7.44 1.75
N LEU A 51 -12.72 -6.56 0.75
CA LEU A 51 -11.57 -5.84 0.24
C LEU A 51 -11.69 -4.34 0.58
N GLN A 52 -10.56 -3.72 0.92
CA GLN A 52 -10.45 -2.31 1.22
C GLN A 52 -9.19 -1.74 0.56
N ARG A 53 -9.29 -0.56 -0.05
CA ARG A 53 -8.14 0.23 -0.48
C ARG A 53 -7.65 1.07 0.69
N VAL A 54 -6.35 1.02 0.95
CA VAL A 54 -5.69 1.75 2.05
C VAL A 54 -4.46 2.46 1.52
N ALA A 55 -4.07 3.56 2.18
CA ALA A 55 -2.85 4.29 1.87
C ALA A 55 -2.18 4.79 3.15
N TYR A 56 -0.86 4.91 3.10
CA TYR A 56 -0.03 5.39 4.20
C TYR A 56 0.69 6.67 3.78
N PHE A 57 0.62 7.67 4.63
CA PHE A 57 1.21 8.98 4.42
C PHE A 57 2.11 9.33 5.58
N PHE A 58 3.20 10.03 5.29
CA PHE A 58 4.08 10.60 6.32
C PHE A 58 4.20 12.09 6.11
N GLU A 59 3.73 12.86 7.09
CA GLU A 59 3.62 14.32 7.01
C GLU A 59 3.79 14.91 8.40
N ASN A 60 4.59 15.96 8.53
CA ASN A 60 4.80 16.69 9.80
C ASN A 60 5.11 15.77 10.99
N GLY A 61 6.01 14.80 10.80
CA GLY A 61 6.42 13.85 11.85
C GLY A 61 5.34 12.84 12.25
N THR A 62 4.27 12.70 11.46
CA THR A 62 3.14 11.80 11.73
C THR A 62 2.95 10.79 10.60
N LEU A 63 2.97 9.50 10.95
CA LEU A 63 2.54 8.42 10.08
C LEU A 63 1.02 8.26 10.19
N ARG A 64 0.32 8.51 9.08
CA ARG A 64 -1.13 8.43 8.95
C ARG A 64 -1.53 7.28 8.03
N ARG A 65 -2.58 6.57 8.40
CA ARG A 65 -3.28 5.61 7.54
C ARG A 65 -4.60 6.21 7.08
N GLU A 66 -4.84 6.10 5.79
CA GLU A 66 -6.10 6.47 5.16
C GLU A 66 -6.73 5.24 4.49
N TYR A 67 -8.06 5.19 4.41
CA TYR A 67 -8.76 4.16 3.65
C TYR A 67 -10.00 4.71 2.95
N TRP A 68 -10.34 4.09 1.81
CA TRP A 68 -11.57 4.41 1.09
C TRP A 68 -12.71 3.49 1.56
N THR A 69 -13.93 4.04 1.64
CA THR A 69 -15.14 3.27 1.97
C THR A 69 -15.64 2.42 0.81
N VAL A 70 -15.13 2.68 -0.40
CA VAL A 70 -15.37 1.93 -1.63
C VAL A 70 -14.03 1.52 -2.25
N LEU A 71 -14.02 0.44 -3.02
CA LEU A 71 -12.78 -0.09 -3.61
C LEU A 71 -12.32 0.73 -4.83
N ASP A 72 -13.25 0.95 -5.76
CA ASP A 72 -13.00 1.73 -6.99
C ASP A 72 -13.56 3.14 -6.76
N ALA A 73 -12.73 4.01 -6.18
CA ALA A 73 -13.11 5.36 -5.78
C ALA A 73 -13.12 6.34 -6.97
N THR A 74 -14.04 7.30 -6.92
CA THR A 74 -14.11 8.47 -7.80
C THR A 74 -13.57 9.71 -7.10
N GLN A 75 -13.44 10.85 -7.80
CA GLN A 75 -12.98 12.11 -7.21
C GLN A 75 -13.85 12.62 -6.06
N SER A 76 -15.12 12.26 -5.99
CA SER A 76 -16.02 12.71 -4.90
C SER A 76 -15.89 11.89 -3.63
N ASN A 77 -15.14 10.76 -3.65
CA ASN A 77 -14.99 9.90 -2.49
C ASN A 77 -13.87 10.40 -1.58
N THR A 78 -14.22 10.70 -0.32
CA THR A 78 -13.27 11.05 0.73
C THR A 78 -12.74 9.81 1.45
N THR A 79 -11.50 9.88 1.94
CA THR A 79 -10.90 8.85 2.77
C THR A 79 -11.25 9.05 4.25
N VAL A 80 -11.28 7.94 5.00
CA VAL A 80 -11.27 7.98 6.47
C VAL A 80 -9.83 7.93 6.92
N LYS A 81 -9.47 8.85 7.83
CA LYS A 81 -8.08 9.08 8.28
C LYS A 81 -7.88 8.59 9.70
N ARG A 82 -6.69 8.05 9.98
CA ARG A 82 -6.26 7.64 11.32
C ARG A 82 -4.76 7.87 11.46
N ASP A 83 -4.37 8.70 12.42
CA ASP A 83 -2.97 8.84 12.79
C ASP A 83 -2.54 7.58 13.57
N LEU A 84 -1.41 7.00 13.15
CA LEU A 84 -0.89 5.76 13.72
C LEU A 84 0.22 6.03 14.73
N MET A 85 1.11 6.96 14.41
CA MET A 85 2.28 7.29 15.22
C MET A 85 2.76 8.70 14.90
N THR A 86 3.15 9.44 15.94
CA THR A 86 3.73 10.78 15.87
C THR A 86 5.19 10.76 16.32
N ARG A 87 5.88 11.91 16.28
CA ARG A 87 7.29 12.05 16.71
C ARG A 87 8.25 11.16 15.91
N LEU A 88 7.99 11.08 14.60
CA LEU A 88 8.84 10.36 13.65
C LEU A 88 9.71 11.35 12.89
N LEU A 89 11.00 11.04 12.77
CA LEU A 89 11.96 11.76 11.94
C LEU A 89 11.86 11.35 10.48
N GLY A 90 11.44 10.11 10.21
CA GLY A 90 11.32 9.57 8.86
C GLY A 90 10.62 8.21 8.81
N VAL A 91 10.08 7.89 7.65
CA VAL A 91 9.51 6.57 7.35
C VAL A 91 9.97 6.14 5.97
N THR A 92 10.53 4.94 5.88
CA THR A 92 10.95 4.31 4.61
C THR A 92 10.24 2.99 4.45
N VAL A 93 9.80 2.69 3.23
CA VAL A 93 9.22 1.40 2.86
C VAL A 93 10.00 0.85 1.67
N ARG A 94 10.44 -0.41 1.77
CA ARG A 94 11.12 -1.14 0.70
C ARG A 94 10.40 -2.45 0.41
N TYR A 95 10.57 -2.96 -0.81
CA TYR A 95 9.80 -4.08 -1.34
C TYR A 95 10.74 -5.14 -1.89
N MET A 96 10.63 -6.38 -1.43
CA MET A 96 11.44 -7.48 -1.94
C MET A 96 10.77 -8.10 -3.17
N ASP A 97 11.48 -8.13 -4.29
CA ASP A 97 11.00 -8.74 -5.53
C ASP A 97 11.19 -10.27 -5.58
N GLN A 98 10.77 -10.89 -6.68
CA GLN A 98 10.89 -12.35 -6.89
C GLN A 98 12.34 -12.84 -7.01
N SER A 99 13.29 -11.94 -7.26
CA SER A 99 14.73 -12.22 -7.30
C SER A 99 15.42 -11.97 -5.95
N LEU A 100 14.63 -11.82 -4.88
CA LEU A 100 15.08 -11.54 -3.52
C LEU A 100 15.86 -10.21 -3.40
N GLN A 101 15.62 -9.26 -4.31
CA GLN A 101 16.25 -7.95 -4.27
C GLN A 101 15.30 -6.91 -3.68
N TRP A 102 15.85 -6.03 -2.84
CA TRP A 102 15.11 -4.91 -2.27
C TRP A 102 14.99 -3.76 -3.27
N GLN A 103 13.76 -3.29 -3.44
CA GLN A 103 13.38 -2.19 -4.32
C GLN A 103 12.81 -1.04 -3.48
N ASP A 104 13.18 0.21 -3.80
CA ASP A 104 12.69 1.40 -3.10
C ASP A 104 11.33 1.90 -3.64
N GLN A 105 10.81 1.25 -4.68
CA GLN A 105 9.51 1.53 -5.26
C GLN A 105 8.84 0.23 -5.70
N TRP A 106 7.51 0.26 -5.72
CA TRP A 106 6.69 -0.83 -6.24
C TRP A 106 5.52 -0.27 -7.06
N PRO A 107 5.13 -0.92 -8.17
CA PRO A 107 5.88 -1.96 -8.87
C PRO A 107 7.27 -1.46 -9.32
N PRO A 108 8.26 -2.36 -9.50
CA PRO A 108 9.55 -1.95 -10.04
C PRO A 108 9.39 -1.33 -11.43
N ILE A 109 10.18 -0.30 -11.75
CA ILE A 109 10.16 0.30 -13.09
C ILE A 109 10.65 -0.76 -14.09
N THR A 110 9.74 -1.19 -14.95
CA THR A 110 10.01 -2.14 -16.03
C THR A 110 9.39 -1.61 -17.31
N VAL A 111 10.07 -1.80 -18.45
CA VAL A 111 9.52 -1.50 -19.77
C VAL A 111 8.80 -2.76 -20.24
N ALA A 112 7.47 -2.75 -20.27
CA ALA A 112 6.68 -3.95 -20.50
C ALA A 112 5.49 -3.73 -21.45
N GLY A 113 5.15 -4.73 -22.25
CA GLY A 113 3.98 -4.72 -23.16
C GLY A 113 2.65 -5.00 -22.44
N ALA A 114 1.52 -4.98 -23.17
CA ALA A 114 0.18 -5.03 -22.59
C ALA A 114 -0.11 -6.22 -21.64
N PHE A 115 0.34 -7.43 -21.96
CA PHE A 115 0.19 -8.60 -21.05
C PHE A 115 1.01 -8.45 -19.76
N ALA A 116 2.19 -7.86 -19.87
CA ALA A 116 3.01 -7.54 -18.72
C ALA A 116 2.40 -6.39 -17.89
N GLN A 117 1.60 -5.50 -18.49
CA GLN A 117 0.86 -4.48 -17.75
C GLN A 117 -0.13 -5.10 -16.74
N GLU A 118 -0.90 -6.11 -17.12
CA GLU A 118 -1.83 -6.75 -16.18
C GLU A 118 -1.09 -7.51 -15.06
N ALA A 119 -0.02 -8.23 -15.40
CA ALA A 119 0.83 -8.89 -14.42
C ALA A 119 1.44 -7.88 -13.44
N THR A 120 1.92 -6.73 -13.92
CA THR A 120 2.46 -5.65 -13.09
C THR A 120 1.39 -5.04 -12.18
N LEU A 121 0.16 -4.85 -12.65
CA LEU A 121 -0.93 -4.32 -11.84
C LEU A 121 -1.27 -5.26 -10.67
N ARG A 122 -1.21 -6.58 -10.88
CA ARG A 122 -1.53 -7.59 -9.86
C ARG A 122 -0.32 -8.07 -9.06
N GLY A 123 0.88 -7.71 -9.50
CA GLY A 123 2.15 -8.11 -8.91
C GLY A 123 2.29 -7.64 -7.47
N ARG A 124 2.78 -8.54 -6.62
CA ARG A 124 3.02 -8.31 -5.19
C ARG A 124 4.48 -8.64 -4.86
N PRO A 125 5.12 -7.88 -3.95
CA PRO A 125 6.42 -8.25 -3.43
C PRO A 125 6.27 -9.48 -2.55
N ILE A 126 7.36 -10.20 -2.32
CA ILE A 126 7.36 -11.34 -1.39
C ILE A 126 7.46 -10.88 0.07
N ALA A 127 8.05 -9.70 0.30
CA ALA A 127 8.14 -9.09 1.61
C ALA A 127 8.18 -7.56 1.50
N VAL A 128 7.77 -6.89 2.58
CA VAL A 128 7.85 -5.43 2.73
C VAL A 128 8.65 -5.14 3.99
N GLU A 129 9.67 -4.29 3.86
CA GLU A 129 10.41 -3.73 4.99
C GLU A 129 9.90 -2.32 5.26
N ILE A 130 9.60 -2.05 6.53
CA ILE A 130 9.18 -0.76 7.03
C ILE A 130 10.20 -0.31 8.06
N THR A 131 10.82 0.84 7.82
CA THR A 131 11.74 1.48 8.75
C THR A 131 11.09 2.75 9.29
N LEU A 132 10.94 2.83 10.61
CA LEU A 132 10.49 4.02 11.33
C LEU A 132 11.69 4.64 12.02
N ASP A 133 12.04 5.89 11.69
CA ASP A 133 13.02 6.66 12.44
C ASP A 133 12.28 7.48 13.48
N THR A 134 12.48 7.15 14.76
CA THR A 134 11.73 7.71 15.89
C THR A 134 12.61 8.69 16.66
N GLU A 135 12.02 9.78 17.17
CA GLU A 135 12.76 10.74 18.01
C GLU A 135 13.32 10.09 19.29
N ASP A 136 12.55 9.18 19.89
CA ASP A 136 12.80 8.68 21.24
C ASP A 136 13.62 7.38 21.27
N TRP A 137 13.53 6.55 20.22
CA TRP A 137 14.11 5.19 20.19
C TRP A 137 15.02 4.92 18.98
N GLY A 138 15.26 5.91 18.12
CA GLY A 138 16.00 5.73 16.88
C GLY A 138 15.25 4.86 15.88
N LYS A 139 15.98 4.03 15.12
CA LYS A 139 15.42 3.25 14.01
C LYS A 139 14.79 1.95 14.46
N VAL A 140 13.50 1.78 14.15
CA VAL A 140 12.75 0.54 14.29
C VAL A 140 12.49 -0.06 12.91
N VAL A 141 12.94 -1.30 12.69
CA VAL A 141 12.77 -2.01 11.41
C VAL A 141 11.81 -3.17 11.60
N ARG A 142 10.83 -3.28 10.69
CA ARG A 142 9.90 -4.42 10.63
C ARG A 142 9.84 -4.97 9.22
N ILE A 143 10.06 -6.28 9.09
CA ILE A 143 9.84 -7.02 7.84
C ILE A 143 8.52 -7.76 7.97
N VAL A 144 7.71 -7.69 6.92
CA VAL A 144 6.41 -8.35 6.81
C VAL A 144 6.39 -9.18 5.52
N GLU A 145 6.24 -10.49 5.67
CA GLU A 145 6.01 -11.39 4.55
C GLU A 145 4.63 -11.12 3.93
N VAL A 146 4.57 -11.18 2.61
CA VAL A 146 3.33 -11.06 1.84
C VAL A 146 2.94 -12.45 1.36
N ALA A 147 1.73 -12.89 1.72
CA ALA A 147 1.23 -14.19 1.30
C ALA A 147 1.17 -14.30 -0.24
N GLY A 148 1.66 -15.44 -0.75
CA GLY A 148 1.70 -15.81 -2.17
C GLY A 148 0.35 -15.85 -2.88
#